data_AF-A0A931IC83-F1
#
_entry.id   AF-A0A931IC83-F1
#
_cell.length_a   1.000
_cell.length_b   1.000
_cell.length_c   1.000
_cell.angle_alpha   90.00
_cell.angle_beta   90.00
_cell.angle_gamma   90.00
#
_symmetry.space_group_name_H-M   'P 1'
#
loop_
_entity.id
_entity.type
_entity.pdbx_description
1 polymer ?
#
loop_
_entity_poly.entity_id
_entity_poly.type
_entity_poly.pdbx_seq_one_letter_code
_entity_poly.pdbx_strand_id
1 'polypeptide(L)'
;MTDRAIGLVHIGRSDDIGADHLWIESQARQRGYQLAGVLSIDYDTYMPLTLIVASAAGAKAAVIIAPDLDYFGAAYKAVTTVCALLLPTGLMPCAARTPY
;
A
#
# COMPACT_ATOMS: atom_id res chain seq x y z
N MET A 1 3.59 -20.29 4.01
CA MET A 1 4.38 -19.05 4.14
C MET A 1 3.39 -17.90 4.18
N THR A 2 3.51 -17.00 5.15
CA THR A 2 2.60 -15.85 5.28
C THR A 2 3.13 -14.74 4.39
N ASP A 3 2.33 -14.28 3.43
CA ASP A 3 2.70 -13.16 2.58
C ASP A 3 2.76 -11.85 3.40
N ARG A 4 3.69 -10.97 3.05
CA ARG A 4 3.87 -9.70 3.75
C ARG A 4 3.05 -8.60 3.11
N ALA A 5 2.54 -7.69 3.94
CA ALA A 5 1.89 -6.47 3.51
C ALA A 5 2.61 -5.24 4.06
N ILE A 6 2.51 -4.12 3.37
CA ILE A 6 2.76 -2.80 3.97
C ILE A 6 1.46 -1.99 3.95
N GLY A 7 1.21 -1.23 5.02
CA GLY A 7 0.16 -0.22 5.05
C GLY A 7 0.64 1.08 4.42
N LEU A 8 -0.27 1.86 3.83
CA LEU A 8 -0.01 3.22 3.42
C LEU A 8 -1.07 4.16 3.99
N VAL A 9 -0.63 5.22 4.65
CA VAL A 9 -1.47 6.33 5.13
C VAL A 9 -0.98 7.65 4.59
N HIS A 10 -1.89 8.56 4.26
CA HIS A 10 -1.55 9.91 3.84
C HIS A 10 -1.98 10.93 4.89
N ILE A 11 -1.00 11.50 5.58
CA ILE A 11 -1.17 12.57 6.56
C ILE A 11 -1.66 13.82 5.83
N GLY A 12 -2.77 14.40 6.29
CA GLY A 12 -3.37 15.59 5.68
C GLY A 12 -4.34 15.34 4.52
N ARG A 13 -4.57 14.07 4.13
CA ARG A 13 -5.72 13.68 3.29
C ARG A 13 -6.82 13.00 4.08
N SER A 14 -6.46 12.19 5.07
CA SER A 14 -7.42 11.55 5.94
C SER A 14 -7.84 12.47 7.07
N ASP A 15 -9.15 12.51 7.33
CA ASP A 15 -9.72 13.18 8.50
C ASP A 15 -9.45 12.38 9.80
N ASP A 16 -9.19 11.07 9.69
CA ASP A 16 -8.91 10.19 10.84
C ASP A 16 -7.85 9.13 10.51
N ILE A 17 -6.59 9.50 10.74
CA ILE A 17 -5.43 8.60 10.58
C ILE A 17 -5.55 7.36 11.49
N GLY A 18 -6.18 7.48 12.65
CA GLY A 18 -6.37 6.35 13.56
C GLY A 18 -7.29 5.29 12.97
N ALA A 19 -8.40 5.72 12.37
CA ALA A 19 -9.32 4.85 11.66
C ALA A 19 -8.65 4.14 10.48
N ASP A 20 -7.79 4.85 9.74
CA ASP A 20 -7.03 4.28 8.62
C ASP A 20 -6.06 3.18 9.07
N HIS A 21 -5.31 3.43 10.15
CA HIS A 21 -4.42 2.43 10.73
C HIS A 21 -5.18 1.17 11.16
N LEU A 22 -6.31 1.35 11.87
CA LEU A 22 -7.16 0.24 12.29
C LEU A 22 -7.73 -0.53 11.09
N TRP A 23 -8.12 0.17 10.03
CA TRP A 23 -8.60 -0.46 8.80
C TRP A 23 -7.49 -1.29 8.15
N ILE A 24 -6.28 -0.75 8.01
CA ILE A 24 -5.11 -1.46 7.45
C ILE A 24 -4.81 -2.74 8.24
N GLU A 25 -4.72 -2.63 9.57
CA GLU A 25 -4.43 -3.77 10.45
C GLU A 25 -5.51 -4.85 10.35
N SER A 26 -6.78 -4.43 10.33
CA SER A 26 -7.93 -5.32 10.15
C SER A 26 -7.87 -6.05 8.81
N GLN A 27 -7.60 -5.33 7.71
CA GLN A 27 -7.51 -5.93 6.38
C GLN A 27 -6.33 -6.90 6.24
N ALA A 28 -5.18 -6.58 6.84
CA ALA A 28 -4.03 -7.49 6.88
C ALA A 28 -4.38 -8.78 7.63
N ARG A 29 -4.97 -8.65 8.82
CA ARG A 29 -5.36 -9.79 9.67
C ARG A 29 -6.42 -10.67 9.01
N GLN A 30 -7.46 -10.08 8.44
CA GLN A 30 -8.57 -10.80 7.80
C GLN A 30 -8.10 -11.64 6.60
N ARG A 31 -7.09 -11.18 5.86
CA ARG A 31 -6.53 -11.88 4.70
C ARG A 31 -5.30 -12.72 5.03
N GLY A 32 -4.89 -12.77 6.29
CA GLY A 32 -3.74 -13.55 6.74
C GLY A 32 -2.41 -12.99 6.24
N TYR A 33 -2.30 -11.69 5.99
CA TYR A 33 -1.02 -11.05 5.69
C TYR A 33 -0.25 -10.69 6.97
N GLN A 34 1.07 -10.81 6.91
CA GLN A 34 1.95 -10.25 7.94
C GLN A 34 2.20 -8.77 7.62
N LEU A 35 1.59 -7.86 8.39
CA LEU A 35 1.86 -6.43 8.26
C LEU A 35 3.31 -6.13 8.70
N ALA A 36 4.17 -5.79 7.74
CA ALA A 36 5.58 -5.50 7.97
C ALA A 36 5.82 -4.07 8.51
N GLY A 37 4.84 -3.18 8.31
CA GLY A 37 4.85 -1.80 8.77
C GLY A 37 3.77 -0.98 8.07
N VAL A 38 3.55 0.23 8.57
CA VAL A 38 2.70 1.24 7.92
C VAL A 38 3.59 2.42 7.53
N LEU A 39 3.59 2.74 6.24
CA LEU A 39 4.27 3.89 5.68
C LEU A 39 3.33 5.10 5.73
N SER A 40 3.81 6.20 6.30
CA SER A 40 3.11 7.48 6.26
C SER A 40 3.75 8.38 5.20
N ILE A 41 2.91 8.97 4.35
CA ILE A 41 3.30 10.01 3.39
C ILE A 41 2.47 11.27 3.66
N ASP A 42 2.92 12.40 3.16
CA ASP A 42 2.25 13.69 3.21
C ASP A 42 2.45 14.48 1.91
N TYR A 43 1.95 15.71 1.85
CA TYR A 43 2.09 16.56 0.67
C TYR A 43 3.53 17.00 0.39
N ASP A 44 4.40 17.01 1.41
CA ASP A 44 5.80 17.44 1.30
C ASP A 44 6.76 16.26 1.05
N THR A 45 6.22 15.04 1.02
CA THR A 45 7.00 13.82 0.80
C THR A 45 7.62 13.85 -0.59
N TYR A 46 8.93 14.02 -0.64
CA TYR A 46 9.68 14.02 -1.88
C TYR A 46 9.66 12.63 -2.53
N MET A 47 9.18 12.56 -3.77
CA MET A 47 9.07 11.31 -4.56
C MET A 47 8.32 10.19 -3.82
N PRO A 48 7.02 10.38 -3.50
CA PRO A 48 6.27 9.44 -2.66
C PRO A 48 6.13 8.06 -3.33
N LEU A 49 6.02 8.01 -4.66
CA LEU A 49 5.99 6.74 -5.40
C LEU A 49 7.27 5.91 -5.17
N THR A 50 8.43 6.55 -5.30
CA THR A 50 9.73 5.89 -5.14
C THR A 50 9.85 5.34 -3.73
N LEU A 51 9.44 6.12 -2.72
CA LEU A 51 9.40 5.70 -1.33
C LEU A 51 8.49 4.49 -1.13
N ILE A 52 7.24 4.54 -1.61
CA ILE A 52 6.27 3.43 -1.52
C ILE A 52 6.84 2.15 -2.14
N VAL A 53 7.38 2.22 -3.35
CA VAL A 53 7.92 1.07 -4.06
C VAL A 53 9.16 0.52 -3.36
N ALA A 54 10.07 1.38 -2.91
CA ALA A 54 11.27 0.98 -2.19
C ALA A 54 10.92 0.33 -0.83
N SER A 55 9.95 0.88 -0.10
CA SER A 55 9.45 0.31 1.16
C SER A 55 8.80 -1.05 0.93
N ALA A 56 7.94 -1.20 -0.09
CA ALA A 56 7.32 -2.48 -0.44
C ALA A 56 8.38 -3.53 -0.79
N ALA A 57 9.36 -3.17 -1.63
CA ALA A 57 10.45 -4.04 -2.02
C ALA A 57 11.33 -4.44 -0.83
N GLY A 58 11.72 -3.48 0.03
CA GLY A 58 12.53 -3.73 1.22
C GLY A 58 11.83 -4.65 2.24
N ALA A 59 10.51 -4.49 2.40
CA ALA A 59 9.69 -5.35 3.25
C ALA A 59 9.43 -6.75 2.62
N LYS A 60 9.71 -6.92 1.32
CA LYS A 60 9.26 -8.05 0.50
C LYS A 60 7.74 -8.20 0.53
N ALA A 61 7.03 -7.07 0.46
CA ALA A 61 5.59 -7.03 0.50
C ALA A 61 4.99 -7.57 -0.81
N ALA A 62 4.05 -8.50 -0.69
CA ALA A 62 3.24 -8.99 -1.79
C ALA A 62 2.03 -8.08 -2.07
N VAL A 63 1.60 -7.31 -1.06
CA VAL A 63 0.49 -6.36 -1.17
C VAL A 63 0.76 -5.06 -0.42
N ILE A 64 0.28 -3.95 -0.97
CA ILE A 64 0.17 -2.66 -0.29
C ILE A 64 -1.29 -2.44 0.07
N ILE A 65 -1.58 -2.15 1.32
CA ILE A 65 -2.92 -1.93 1.85
C ILE A 65 -3.10 -0.43 2.08
N ALA A 66 -4.07 0.18 1.41
CA ALA A 66 -4.33 1.60 1.50
C ALA A 66 -5.85 1.86 1.65
N PRO A 67 -6.27 2.73 2.60
CA PRO A 67 -7.67 3.12 2.76
C PRO A 67 -8.22 3.89 1.57
N ASP A 68 -7.36 4.53 0.77
CA ASP A 68 -7.77 5.30 -0.39
C ASP A 68 -6.76 5.17 -1.55
N LEU A 69 -7.27 5.03 -2.77
CA LEU A 69 -6.49 5.02 -4.01
C LEU A 69 -5.79 6.36 -4.25
N ASP A 70 -6.43 7.40 -3.76
CA ASP A 70 -6.04 8.78 -3.97
C ASP A 70 -4.70 9.12 -3.27
N TYR A 71 -4.25 8.26 -2.35
CA TYR A 71 -2.92 8.34 -1.72
C TYR A 71 -1.78 8.08 -2.71
N PHE A 72 -2.06 7.39 -3.81
CA PHE A 72 -1.08 7.11 -4.86
C PHE A 72 -1.11 8.15 -6.00
N GLY A 73 -2.12 9.03 -6.00
CA GLY A 73 -2.40 9.94 -7.12
C GLY A 73 -2.49 9.21 -8.45
N ALA A 74 -2.00 9.82 -9.53
CA ALA A 74 -1.98 9.20 -10.87
C ALA A 74 -1.04 7.99 -10.99
N ALA A 75 -0.22 7.72 -9.98
CA ALA A 75 0.88 6.77 -10.05
C ALA A 75 0.54 5.36 -9.52
N TYR A 76 -0.71 5.11 -9.10
CA TYR A 76 -1.16 3.79 -8.65
C TYR A 76 -0.89 2.68 -9.69
N LYS A 77 -0.97 3.01 -10.99
CA LYS A 77 -0.67 2.07 -12.08
C LYS A 77 0.78 1.58 -12.03
N ALA A 78 1.72 2.47 -11.70
CA ALA A 78 3.12 2.11 -11.56
C ALA A 78 3.34 1.21 -10.34
N VAL A 79 2.66 1.48 -9.23
CA VAL A 79 2.69 0.61 -8.03
C VAL A 79 2.21 -0.80 -8.35
N THR A 80 1.12 -0.93 -9.12
CA THR A 80 0.60 -2.23 -9.53
C THR A 80 1.53 -3.03 -10.44
N THR A 81 2.65 -2.48 -10.90
CA THR A 81 3.68 -3.26 -11.64
C THR A 81 4.64 -4.01 -10.71
N VAL A 82 4.70 -3.63 -9.44
CA VAL A 82 5.65 -4.18 -8.46
C VAL A 82 4.94 -4.98 -7.38
N CYS A 83 3.75 -4.54 -6.97
CA CYS A 83 3.01 -5.12 -5.84
C CYS A 83 1.51 -5.08 -6.09
N ALA A 84 0.75 -6.00 -5.49
CA ALA A 84 -0.72 -5.90 -5.52
C ALA A 84 -1.17 -4.71 -4.63
N LEU A 85 -2.32 -4.12 -4.95
CA LEU A 85 -2.88 -3.02 -4.19
C LEU A 85 -4.22 -3.44 -3.58
N LEU A 86 -4.36 -3.37 -2.27
CA LEU A 86 -5.62 -3.61 -1.57
C LEU A 86 -6.25 -2.30 -1.14
N LEU A 87 -7.44 -2.04 -1.67
CA LEU A 87 -8.27 -0.86 -1.40
C LEU A 87 -9.62 -1.29 -0.79
N PRO A 88 -10.41 -0.36 -0.24
CA PRO A 88 -11.78 -0.66 0.16
C PRO A 88 -12.65 -1.17 -0.99
N THR A 89 -12.37 -0.71 -2.22
CA THR A 89 -13.08 -1.12 -3.43
C THR A 89 -12.67 -2.49 -3.95
N GLY A 90 -11.58 -3.07 -3.45
CA GLY A 90 -11.13 -4.42 -3.82
C GLY A 90 -9.62 -4.55 -3.96
N LEU A 91 -9.20 -5.74 -4.37
CA LEU A 91 -7.79 -6.04 -4.66
C LEU A 91 -7.50 -5.76 -6.13
N MET A 92 -6.60 -4.83 -6.40
CA MET A 92 -5.99 -4.66 -7.72
C MET A 92 -4.77 -5.58 -7.82
N PRO A 93 -4.80 -6.58 -8.72
CA PRO A 93 -3.70 -7.51 -8.84
C PRO A 93 -2.45 -6.81 -9.36
N CYS A 94 -1.29 -7.33 -8.98
CA CYS A 94 -0.04 -6.95 -9.63
C CYS A 94 -0.13 -7.30 -11.11
N ALA A 95 0.16 -6.35 -12.00
CA ALA A 95 0.27 -6.61 -13.42
C ALA A 95 1.33 -7.68 -13.63
N ALA A 96 0.92 -8.85 -14.14
CA ALA A 96 1.84 -9.95 -14.39
C ALA A 96 3.02 -9.41 -15.22
N ARG A 97 4.25 -9.61 -14.72
CA ARG A 97 5.47 -9.33 -15.49
C ARG A 97 5.33 -10.10 -16.79
N THR A 98 5.05 -9.40 -17.89
CA THR A 98 5.25 -9.95 -19.22
C THR A 98 6.77 -10.13 -19.34
N PRO A 99 7.27 -11.37 -19.48
CA PRO A 99 8.69 -11.57 -19.72
C PRO A 99 8.96 -11.06 -21.14
N TYR A 100 9.60 -9.90 -21.23
CA TYR A 100 10.30 -9.47 -22.44
C TYR A 100 11.73 -9.97 -22.38
#